data_AF-A0A2T0W923-F1
#
_entry.id   AF-A0A2T0W923-F1
#
_cell.length_a   1.000
_cell.length_b   1.000
_cell.length_c   1.000
_cell.angle_alpha   90.00
_cell.angle_beta   90.00
_cell.angle_gamma   90.00
#
_symmetry.space_group_name_H-M   'P 1'
#
loop_
_entity.id
_entity.type
_entity.pdbx_description
1 polymer ?
#
loop_
_entity_poly.entity_id
_entity_poly.type
_entity_poly.pdbx_seq_one_letter_code
_entity_poly.pdbx_strand_id
1 'polypeptide(L)'
;MNEGKLNKDQKQAELTKYRDLVLATLDYYLENKIMQIKSADFDSSEHYKGLKIQTEEHYQKGRLTRLKQWFRDLTEMQVETGDLKFNKYLQDKTKYDVDIFKSFFERVDKVIEKGKITTDNQFNDINMMVDQLCQTEPVDNEKIEILNRLLSEFEKR
;
A
#
# COMPACT_ATOMS: atom_id res chain seq x y z
N MET A 1 -0.34 20.15 -4.80
CA MET A 1 0.88 20.37 -5.60
C MET A 1 0.50 20.17 -7.05
N ASN A 2 0.77 21.14 -7.93
CA ASN A 2 0.57 20.95 -9.37
C ASN A 2 1.56 19.89 -9.85
N GLU A 3 1.09 18.68 -10.15
CA GLU A 3 1.86 17.71 -10.93
C GLU A 3 2.09 18.34 -12.32
N GLY A 4 3.28 18.91 -12.52
CA GLY A 4 3.69 19.39 -13.83
C GLY A 4 3.54 18.24 -14.83
N LYS A 5 2.91 18.52 -15.97
CA LYS A 5 2.67 17.53 -17.04
C LYS A 5 3.99 16.82 -17.37
N LEU A 6 4.08 15.54 -17.04
CA LEU A 6 5.28 14.73 -17.30
C LEU A 6 5.65 14.83 -18.78
N ASN A 7 6.94 15.00 -19.07
CA ASN A 7 7.44 14.87 -20.43
C ASN A 7 7.37 13.40 -20.89
N LYS A 8 7.60 13.15 -22.18
CA LYS A 8 7.45 11.80 -22.76
C LYS A 8 8.35 10.77 -22.08
N ASP A 9 9.60 11.12 -21.80
CA ASP A 9 10.60 10.21 -21.24
C ASP A 9 10.30 9.92 -19.75
N GLN A 10 9.90 10.95 -18.99
CA GLN A 10 9.44 10.82 -17.62
C GLN A 10 8.19 9.94 -17.52
N LYS A 11 7.22 10.13 -18.44
CA LYS A 11 6.02 9.29 -18.49
C LYS A 11 6.38 7.84 -18.81
N GLN A 12 7.32 7.59 -19.71
CA GLN A 12 7.76 6.23 -20.06
C GLN A 12 8.53 5.56 -18.91
N ALA A 13 9.37 6.31 -18.19
CA ALA A 13 10.05 5.82 -17.00
C ALA A 13 9.03 5.45 -15.90
N GLU A 14 8.06 6.31 -15.64
CA GLU A 14 6.97 6.05 -14.69
C GLU A 14 6.11 4.85 -15.11
N LEU A 15 5.79 4.72 -16.40
CA LEU A 15 5.06 3.56 -16.93
C LEU A 15 5.82 2.25 -16.65
N THR A 16 7.13 2.25 -16.89
CA THR A 16 7.98 1.08 -16.69
C THR A 16 8.09 0.76 -15.20
N LYS A 17 8.31 1.78 -14.36
CA LYS A 17 8.33 1.64 -12.90
C LYS A 17 7.07 0.99 -12.36
N TYR A 18 5.90 1.53 -12.70
CA TYR A 18 4.64 1.01 -12.16
C TYR A 18 4.24 -0.34 -12.77
N ARG A 19 4.62 -0.65 -14.01
CA ARG A 19 4.50 -2.01 -14.56
C ARG A 19 5.30 -2.98 -13.70
N ASP A 20 6.58 -2.71 -13.51
CA ASP A 20 7.50 -3.60 -12.81
C ASP A 20 7.11 -3.79 -11.34
N LEU A 21 6.65 -2.73 -10.67
CA LEU A 21 6.10 -2.79 -9.32
C LEU A 21 4.85 -3.67 -9.24
N VAL A 22 3.87 -3.51 -10.15
CA VAL A 22 2.67 -4.35 -10.17
C VAL A 22 3.03 -5.82 -10.43
N LEU A 23 3.93 -6.09 -11.38
CA LEU A 23 4.38 -7.44 -11.65
C LEU A 23 5.09 -8.07 -10.45
N ALA A 24 5.95 -7.31 -9.76
CA ALA A 24 6.62 -7.77 -8.54
C ALA A 24 5.62 -8.06 -7.41
N THR A 25 4.59 -7.22 -7.23
CA THR A 25 3.52 -7.51 -6.25
C THR A 25 2.80 -8.82 -6.56
N LEU A 26 2.47 -9.07 -7.83
CA LEU A 26 1.81 -10.31 -8.25
C LEU A 26 2.74 -11.52 -8.12
N ASP A 27 4.04 -11.36 -8.36
CA ASP A 27 5.04 -12.41 -8.11
C ASP A 27 5.11 -12.76 -6.63
N TYR A 28 5.11 -11.77 -5.73
CA TYR A 28 5.07 -12.01 -4.29
C TYR A 28 3.84 -12.83 -3.88
N TYR A 29 2.67 -12.53 -4.45
CA TYR A 29 1.43 -13.28 -4.19
C TYR A 29 1.49 -14.72 -4.70
N LEU A 30 2.11 -14.94 -5.86
CA LEU A 30 2.31 -16.27 -6.41
C LEU A 30 3.37 -17.07 -5.62
N GLU A 31 4.38 -16.40 -5.06
CA GLU A 31 5.42 -17.02 -4.23
C GLU A 31 4.92 -17.32 -2.80
N ASN A 32 3.94 -16.56 -2.29
CA ASN A 32 3.39 -16.73 -0.95
C ASN A 32 2.18 -17.67 -0.91
N LYS A 33 2.39 -18.90 -0.42
CA LYS A 33 1.35 -19.94 -0.32
C LYS A 33 0.13 -19.53 0.53
N ILE A 34 0.29 -18.63 1.50
CA ILE A 34 -0.84 -18.18 2.34
C ILE A 34 -1.85 -17.38 1.52
N MET A 35 -1.38 -16.70 0.47
CA MET A 35 -2.23 -15.92 -0.45
C MET A 35 -2.88 -16.80 -1.53
N GLN A 36 -2.54 -18.09 -1.60
CA GLN A 36 -3.08 -19.01 -2.59
C GLN A 36 -4.38 -19.66 -2.10
N ILE A 37 -5.50 -19.01 -2.40
CA ILE A 37 -6.84 -19.53 -2.16
C ILE A 37 -7.31 -20.30 -3.40
N LYS A 38 -7.87 -21.49 -3.19
CA LYS A 38 -8.50 -22.30 -4.24
C LYS A 38 -9.84 -22.86 -3.77
N SER A 39 -10.87 -22.64 -4.58
CA SER A 39 -12.21 -23.20 -4.42
C SER A 39 -12.64 -23.90 -5.72
N ALA A 40 -13.87 -24.40 -5.79
CA ALA A 40 -14.41 -25.03 -7.00
C ALA A 40 -14.46 -24.07 -8.20
N ASP A 41 -14.72 -22.78 -7.94
CA ASP A 41 -14.97 -21.78 -8.98
C ASP A 41 -13.88 -20.70 -9.06
N PHE A 42 -12.84 -20.79 -8.21
CA PHE A 42 -11.80 -19.77 -8.15
C PHE A 42 -10.42 -20.37 -7.84
N ASP A 43 -9.44 -19.98 -8.65
CA ASP A 43 -8.02 -20.22 -8.39
C ASP A 43 -7.28 -18.88 -8.39
N SER A 44 -6.86 -18.45 -7.20
CA SER A 44 -6.10 -17.21 -7.02
C SER A 44 -4.82 -17.17 -7.87
N SER A 45 -4.15 -18.31 -8.06
CA SER A 45 -2.92 -18.37 -8.85
C SER A 45 -3.19 -18.13 -10.33
N GLU A 46 -4.28 -18.68 -10.86
CA GLU A 46 -4.73 -18.39 -12.23
C GLU A 46 -5.17 -16.93 -12.37
N HIS A 47 -5.89 -16.43 -11.37
CA HIS A 47 -6.31 -15.03 -11.33
C HIS A 47 -5.10 -14.07 -11.37
N TYR A 48 -4.10 -14.27 -10.51
CA TYR A 48 -2.90 -13.43 -10.47
C TYR A 48 -2.09 -13.51 -11.78
N LYS A 49 -1.99 -14.70 -12.39
CA LYS A 49 -1.38 -14.83 -13.73
C LYS A 49 -2.15 -14.03 -14.79
N GLY A 50 -3.49 -14.03 -14.73
CA GLY A 50 -4.34 -13.19 -15.57
C GLY A 50 -4.09 -11.69 -15.37
N LEU A 51 -3.92 -11.25 -14.11
CA LEU A 51 -3.57 -9.86 -13.80
C LEU A 51 -2.20 -9.45 -14.35
N LYS A 52 -1.21 -10.36 -14.39
CA LYS A 52 0.09 -10.08 -15.02
C LYS A 52 -0.05 -9.78 -16.51
N ILE A 53 -0.89 -10.54 -17.22
CA ILE A 53 -1.17 -10.31 -18.65
C ILE A 53 -1.83 -8.94 -18.85
N GLN A 54 -2.84 -8.61 -18.04
CA GLN A 54 -3.53 -7.31 -18.11
C GLN A 54 -2.60 -6.13 -17.75
N THR A 55 -1.64 -6.34 -16.85
CA THR A 55 -0.60 -5.36 -16.50
C THR A 55 0.24 -5.00 -17.72
N GLU A 56 0.68 -6.00 -18.48
CA GLU A 56 1.40 -5.77 -19.74
C GLU A 56 0.54 -5.04 -20.76
N GLU A 57 -0.74 -5.40 -20.91
CA GLU A 57 -1.63 -4.67 -21.80
C GLU A 57 -1.77 -3.19 -21.42
N HIS A 58 -1.89 -2.89 -20.13
CA HIS A 58 -1.96 -1.51 -19.63
C HIS A 58 -0.66 -0.75 -19.91
N TYR A 59 0.48 -1.39 -19.76
CA TYR A 59 1.78 -0.83 -20.10
C TYR A 59 1.90 -0.51 -21.60
N GLN A 60 1.61 -1.48 -22.48
CA GLN A 60 1.67 -1.29 -23.94
C GLN A 60 0.71 -0.19 -24.43
N LYS A 61 -0.45 -0.05 -23.78
CA LYS A 61 -1.44 1.01 -24.05
C LYS A 61 -1.10 2.35 -23.38
N GLY A 62 0.04 2.47 -22.68
CA GLY A 62 0.50 3.70 -22.03
C GLY A 62 -0.41 4.20 -20.89
N ARG A 63 -1.14 3.29 -20.22
CA ARG A 63 -2.16 3.60 -19.20
C ARG A 63 -1.57 3.80 -17.80
N LEU A 64 -0.76 4.84 -17.63
CA LEU A 64 -0.04 5.11 -16.38
C LEU A 64 -0.96 5.20 -15.15
N THR A 65 -2.03 5.98 -15.23
CA THR A 65 -3.00 6.14 -14.12
C THR A 65 -3.57 4.80 -13.67
N ARG A 66 -3.82 3.88 -14.61
CA ARG A 66 -4.37 2.55 -14.29
C ARG A 66 -3.34 1.69 -13.56
N LEU A 67 -2.07 1.73 -13.97
CA LEU A 67 -0.99 1.01 -13.30
C LEU A 67 -0.73 1.56 -11.89
N LYS A 68 -0.75 2.89 -11.71
CA LYS A 68 -0.64 3.51 -10.37
C LYS A 68 -1.77 3.06 -9.44
N GLN A 69 -3.00 3.07 -9.96
CA GLN A 69 -4.18 2.64 -9.23
C GLN A 69 -4.08 1.16 -8.85
N TRP A 70 -3.72 0.29 -9.79
CA TRP A 70 -3.52 -1.14 -9.53
C TRP A 70 -2.43 -1.41 -8.51
N PHE A 71 -1.30 -0.69 -8.59
CA PHE A 71 -0.27 -0.82 -7.58
C PHE A 71 -0.81 -0.45 -6.19
N ARG A 72 -1.53 0.67 -6.07
CA ARG A 72 -2.15 1.08 -4.80
C ARG A 72 -3.07 -0.02 -4.25
N ASP A 73 -4.04 -0.46 -5.05
CA ASP A 73 -5.06 -1.44 -4.64
C ASP A 73 -4.42 -2.80 -4.29
N LEU A 74 -3.43 -3.23 -5.06
CA LEU A 74 -2.72 -4.48 -4.80
C LEU A 74 -1.79 -4.41 -3.60
N THR A 75 -1.48 -3.23 -3.05
CA THR A 75 -0.60 -3.10 -1.87
C THR A 75 -1.33 -2.68 -0.60
N GLU A 76 -2.64 -2.45 -0.68
CA GLU A 76 -3.47 -1.95 0.42
C GLU A 76 -3.36 -2.87 1.64
N MET A 77 -3.60 -4.17 1.47
CA MET A 77 -3.50 -5.15 2.57
C MET A 77 -2.11 -5.17 3.23
N GLN A 78 -1.02 -4.99 2.48
CA GLN A 78 0.33 -4.97 3.07
C GLN A 78 0.58 -3.68 3.85
N VAL A 79 0.01 -2.56 3.39
CA VAL A 79 0.02 -1.31 4.16
C VAL A 79 -0.77 -1.48 5.46
N GLU A 80 -1.94 -2.11 5.41
CA GLU A 80 -2.79 -2.33 6.58
C GLU A 80 -2.15 -3.25 7.62
N THR A 81 -1.53 -4.33 7.17
CA THR A 81 -0.90 -5.34 8.04
C THR A 81 0.53 -5.00 8.46
N GLY A 82 1.09 -3.89 7.98
CA GLY A 82 2.46 -3.51 8.32
C GLY A 82 3.52 -4.47 7.78
N ASP A 83 3.30 -5.10 6.60
CA ASP A 83 4.25 -6.07 6.02
C ASP A 83 5.52 -5.39 5.48
N LEU A 84 6.45 -5.06 6.39
CA LEU A 84 7.73 -4.46 6.05
C LEU A 84 8.60 -5.37 5.16
N LYS A 85 8.39 -6.70 5.23
CA LYS A 85 9.13 -7.67 4.39
C LYS A 85 8.71 -7.55 2.94
N PHE A 86 7.43 -7.30 2.68
CA PHE A 86 6.92 -7.04 1.34
C PHE A 86 7.53 -5.77 0.72
N ASN A 87 7.61 -4.66 1.46
CA ASN A 87 8.24 -3.44 0.91
C ASN A 87 9.71 -3.67 0.57
N LYS A 88 10.44 -4.41 1.44
CA LYS A 88 11.82 -4.83 1.14
C LYS A 88 11.89 -5.71 -0.10
N TYR A 89 10.97 -6.66 -0.26
CA TYR A 89 10.88 -7.50 -1.45
C TYR A 89 10.73 -6.67 -2.72
N LEU A 90 9.84 -5.66 -2.72
CA LEU A 90 9.66 -4.77 -3.88
C LEU A 90 10.94 -4.02 -4.24
N GLN A 91 11.63 -3.46 -3.24
CA GLN A 91 12.91 -2.77 -3.44
C GLN A 91 13.98 -3.73 -3.99
N ASP A 92 14.10 -4.92 -3.42
CA ASP A 92 15.09 -5.92 -3.83
C ASP A 92 14.81 -6.47 -5.24
N LYS A 93 13.54 -6.70 -5.58
CA LYS A 93 13.12 -7.26 -6.88
C LYS A 93 13.22 -6.24 -8.00
N THR A 94 12.79 -5.00 -7.75
CA THR A 94 12.64 -3.97 -8.80
C THR A 94 13.77 -2.95 -8.83
N LYS A 95 14.56 -2.86 -7.76
CA LYS A 95 15.61 -1.84 -7.56
C LYS A 95 15.09 -0.41 -7.49
N TYR A 96 13.77 -0.22 -7.37
CA TYR A 96 13.20 1.10 -7.12
C TYR A 96 13.23 1.45 -5.65
N ASP A 97 13.56 2.71 -5.37
CA ASP A 97 13.28 3.33 -4.08
C ASP A 97 11.77 3.57 -3.98
N VAL A 98 11.08 2.59 -3.40
CA VAL A 98 9.65 2.61 -3.12
C VAL A 98 9.44 2.44 -1.62
N ASP A 99 8.51 3.23 -1.11
CA ASP A 99 8.00 3.11 0.24
C ASP A 99 6.47 3.18 0.17
N ILE A 100 5.83 2.02 0.26
CA ILE A 100 4.37 1.91 0.20
C ILE A 100 3.69 2.46 1.46
N PHE A 101 4.43 2.55 2.57
CA PHE A 101 3.92 2.98 3.87
C PHE A 101 4.02 4.50 4.08
N LYS A 102 4.94 5.16 3.36
CA LYS A 102 5.19 6.60 3.48
C LYS A 102 3.92 7.44 3.55
N SER A 103 3.01 7.23 2.59
CA SER A 103 1.78 8.03 2.52
C SER A 103 0.81 7.73 3.66
N PHE A 104 0.86 6.52 4.24
CA PHE A 104 0.06 6.16 5.41
C PHE A 104 0.63 6.85 6.67
N PHE A 105 1.93 6.70 6.92
CA PHE A 105 2.57 7.34 8.08
C PHE A 105 2.47 8.86 8.04
N GLU A 106 2.65 9.49 6.87
CA GLU A 106 2.44 10.94 6.73
C GLU A 106 1.01 11.39 7.05
N ARG A 107 -0.01 10.55 6.83
CA ARG A 107 -1.40 10.88 7.21
C ARG A 107 -1.59 10.76 8.72
N VAL A 108 -1.05 9.71 9.33
CA VAL A 108 -1.08 9.50 10.78
C VAL A 108 -0.38 10.65 11.49
N ASP A 109 0.84 11.00 11.08
CA ASP A 109 1.63 12.06 11.71
C ASP A 109 0.90 13.41 11.63
N LYS A 110 0.27 13.73 10.49
CA LYS A 110 -0.57 14.94 10.35
C LYS A 110 -1.76 14.97 11.32
N VAL A 111 -2.34 13.81 11.64
CA VAL A 111 -3.45 13.73 12.62
C VAL A 111 -2.93 13.94 14.04
N ILE A 112 -1.76 13.36 14.37
CA ILE A 112 -1.07 13.56 15.65
C ILE A 112 -0.71 15.04 15.84
N GLU A 113 -0.05 15.66 14.86
CA GLU A 113 0.32 17.09 14.88
C GLU A 113 -0.88 18.00 15.07
N LYS A 114 -2.00 17.66 14.41
CA LYS A 114 -3.27 18.38 14.55
C LYS A 114 -3.92 18.19 15.92
N GLY A 115 -3.58 17.10 16.63
CA GLY A 115 -4.12 16.74 17.94
C GLY A 115 -5.61 16.42 17.94
N LYS A 116 -6.22 16.13 16.77
CA LYS A 116 -7.63 15.73 16.69
C LYS A 116 -7.98 14.99 15.41
N ILE A 117 -8.82 13.96 15.56
CA ILE A 117 -9.52 13.29 14.47
C ILE A 117 -10.75 14.12 14.07
N THR A 118 -10.97 14.23 12.76
CA THR A 118 -12.07 15.02 12.18
C THR A 118 -12.88 14.28 11.12
N THR A 119 -12.45 13.09 10.69
CA THR A 119 -13.14 12.27 9.69
C THR A 119 -12.99 10.79 10.01
N ASP A 120 -13.91 9.96 9.51
CA ASP A 120 -13.86 8.50 9.70
C ASP A 120 -12.60 7.89 9.06
N ASN A 121 -12.13 8.43 7.94
CA ASN A 121 -10.87 7.97 7.34
C ASN A 121 -9.66 8.20 8.27
N GLN A 122 -9.63 9.33 8.99
CA GLN A 122 -8.59 9.58 9.99
C GLN A 122 -8.74 8.63 11.18
N PHE A 123 -9.97 8.33 11.59
CA PHE A 123 -10.24 7.34 12.64
C PHE A 123 -9.72 5.95 12.25
N ASN A 124 -9.98 5.51 11.02
CA ASN A 124 -9.51 4.23 10.49
C ASN A 124 -7.98 4.18 10.38
N ASP A 125 -7.34 5.22 9.82
CA ASP A 125 -5.88 5.31 9.74
C ASP A 125 -5.23 5.21 11.14
N ILE A 126 -5.82 5.84 12.16
CA ILE A 126 -5.30 5.84 13.53
C ILE A 126 -5.50 4.48 14.22
N ASN A 127 -6.68 3.86 14.10
CA ASN A 127 -6.90 2.50 14.62
C ASN A 127 -5.91 1.51 14.02
N MET A 128 -5.73 1.56 12.70
CA MET A 128 -4.79 0.71 12.00
C MET A 128 -3.35 0.88 12.49
N MET A 129 -2.93 2.12 12.77
CA MET A 129 -1.61 2.37 13.36
C MET A 129 -1.48 1.76 14.77
N VAL A 130 -2.52 1.85 15.60
CA VAL A 130 -2.53 1.22 16.93
C VAL A 130 -2.40 -0.30 16.81
N ASP A 131 -3.15 -0.92 15.89
CA ASP A 131 -3.09 -2.37 15.64
C ASP A 131 -1.69 -2.80 15.19
N GLN A 132 -1.05 -2.03 14.31
CA GLN A 132 0.33 -2.28 13.89
C GLN A 132 1.31 -2.16 15.05
N LEU A 133 1.23 -1.09 15.85
CA LEU A 133 2.12 -0.87 16.99
C LEU A 133 2.01 -1.99 18.03
N CYS A 134 0.80 -2.52 18.25
CA CYS A 134 0.57 -3.65 19.14
C CYS A 134 1.22 -4.96 18.65
N GLN A 135 1.46 -5.09 17.34
CA GLN A 135 2.08 -6.27 16.72
C GLN A 135 3.60 -6.12 16.53
N THR A 136 4.18 -4.95 16.80
CA THR A 136 5.61 -4.68 16.66
C THR A 136 6.36 -4.77 17.99
N GLU A 137 7.58 -5.29 17.95
CA GLU A 137 8.51 -5.31 19.09
C GLU A 137 9.75 -4.45 18.81
N PRO A 138 10.18 -3.57 19.74
CA PRO A 138 9.51 -3.26 21.01
C PRO A 138 8.24 -2.42 20.82
N VAL A 139 7.27 -2.61 21.71
CA VAL A 139 6.01 -1.87 21.70
C VAL A 139 6.24 -0.40 22.06
N ASP A 140 5.77 0.52 21.21
CA ASP A 140 5.80 1.97 21.45
C ASP A 140 4.56 2.42 22.25
N ASN A 141 4.62 2.21 23.57
CA ASN A 141 3.51 2.53 24.47
C ASN A 141 3.17 4.03 24.48
N GLU A 142 4.17 4.91 24.35
CA GLU A 142 3.95 6.36 24.33
C GLU A 142 3.10 6.77 23.12
N LYS A 143 3.47 6.26 21.94
CA LYS A 143 2.69 6.51 20.72
C LYS A 143 1.29 5.91 20.82
N ILE A 144 1.15 4.68 21.32
CA ILE A 144 -0.17 4.04 21.52
C ILE A 144 -1.07 4.88 22.44
N GLU A 145 -0.55 5.41 23.55
CA GLU A 145 -1.32 6.26 24.46
C GLU A 145 -1.81 7.55 23.80
N ILE A 146 -0.98 8.18 22.96
CA ILE A 146 -1.37 9.37 22.18
C ILE A 146 -2.51 9.01 21.22
N LEU A 147 -2.37 7.91 20.47
CA LEU A 147 -3.37 7.49 19.49
C LEU A 147 -4.70 7.09 20.15
N ASN A 148 -4.67 6.33 21.23
CA ASN A 148 -5.88 5.92 21.96
C ASN A 148 -6.67 7.10 22.53
N ARG A 149 -5.97 8.17 22.93
CA ARG A 149 -6.60 9.42 23.37
C ARG A 149 -7.34 10.09 22.22
N LEU A 150 -6.72 10.19 21.05
CA LEU A 150 -7.34 10.76 19.85
C LEU A 150 -8.60 10.00 19.45
N LEU A 151 -8.56 8.65 19.51
CA LEU A 151 -9.70 7.79 19.24
C LEU A 151 -10.84 8.03 20.24
N SER A 152 -10.53 7.98 21.53
CA SER A 152 -11.51 8.18 22.61
C SER A 152 -12.18 9.56 22.56
N GLU A 153 -11.45 10.60 22.15
CA GLU A 153 -11.99 11.95 22.00
C GLU A 153 -12.92 12.09 20.79
N PHE A 154 -12.69 11.32 19.73
CA PHE A 154 -13.55 11.31 18.54
C PHE A 154 -14.88 10.61 18.82
N GLU A 155 -14.85 9.47 19.51
CA GLU A 155 -16.04 8.66 19.85
C GLU A 155 -17.00 9.36 20.83
N LYS A 156 -16.51 10.33 21.61
CA LYS A 156 -17.31 11.11 22.58
C LYS A 156 -18.10 12.27 21.95
N ARG A 157 -17.96 12.50 20.65
CA ARG A 157 -18.67 13.58 19.92
C ARG A 157 -20.07 13.16 19.50
#